data_AF-A0A1R3WUE0-F1
#
_entry.id   AF-A0A1R3WUE0-F1
#
_cell.length_a   1.000
_cell.length_b   1.000
_cell.length_c   1.000
_cell.angle_alpha   90.00
_cell.angle_beta   90.00
_cell.angle_gamma   90.00
#
_symmetry.space_group_name_H-M   'P 1'
#
loop_
_entity.id
_entity.type
_entity.pdbx_description
1 polymer ?
#
loop_
_entity_poly.entity_id
_entity_poly.type
_entity_poly.pdbx_seq_one_letter_code
_entity_poly.pdbx_strand_id
1 'polypeptide(L)'
;MAATKIATCCYCGTKAALVLRGNDRHELTCSNCGAPLRALKMLPKQTAPAAAPARPTPRKRVEKYPEYRHERPTKRKKSKSFGRRIMSQVWDVVEDVVDEIFD
;
A
#
# COMPACT_ATOMS: atom_id res chain seq x y z
N MET A 1 8.97 -17.50 -2.69
CA MET A 1 8.93 -16.53 -1.57
C MET A 1 9.24 -17.28 -0.27
N ALA A 2 10.00 -16.69 0.66
CA ALA A 2 10.28 -17.35 1.94
C ALA A 2 9.09 -17.22 2.89
N ALA A 3 8.64 -18.35 3.45
CA ALA A 3 7.52 -18.39 4.38
C ALA A 3 8.02 -18.62 5.81
N THR A 4 7.65 -17.75 6.74
CA THR A 4 7.97 -17.90 8.15
C THR A 4 6.85 -18.69 8.85
N LYS A 5 7.20 -19.79 9.50
CA LYS A 5 6.25 -20.62 10.25
C LYS A 5 6.75 -20.85 11.67
N ILE A 6 5.84 -20.92 12.63
CA ILE A 6 6.14 -21.43 13.96
C ILE A 6 5.92 -22.94 13.94
N ALA A 7 6.92 -23.68 14.37
CA ALA A 7 6.85 -25.11 14.60
C ALA A 7 6.80 -25.40 16.10
N THR A 8 5.98 -26.36 16.48
CA THR A 8 5.92 -26.87 17.86
C THR A 8 6.25 -28.34 17.88
N CYS A 9 7.18 -28.76 18.74
CA CYS A 9 7.50 -30.16 18.91
C CYS A 9 6.36 -30.91 19.60
N CYS A 10 5.91 -32.01 19.01
CA CYS A 10 4.83 -32.84 19.55
C CYS A 10 5.22 -33.60 20.82
N TYR A 11 6.52 -33.67 21.15
CA TYR A 11 7.01 -34.42 22.30
C TYR A 11 7.39 -33.48 23.45
N CYS A 12 8.40 -32.63 23.25
CA CYS A 12 8.92 -31.76 24.30
C CYS A 12 8.30 -30.35 24.34
N GLY A 13 7.37 -30.04 23.43
CA GLY A 13 6.67 -28.74 23.41
C GLY A 13 7.51 -27.54 22.99
N THR A 14 8.79 -27.73 22.63
CA THR A 14 9.67 -26.65 22.17
C THR A 14 9.08 -25.93 20.97
N LYS A 15 9.08 -24.59 21.00
CA LYS A 15 8.61 -23.75 19.90
C LYS A 15 9.78 -23.09 19.20
N ALA A 16 9.80 -23.16 17.88
CA ALA A 16 10.81 -22.51 17.05
C ALA A 16 10.16 -21.77 15.88
N ALA A 17 10.70 -20.61 15.54
CA ALA A 17 10.34 -19.91 14.31
C ALA A 17 11.31 -20.35 13.21
N LEU A 18 10.77 -20.89 12.11
CA LEU A 18 11.53 -21.41 10.99
C LEU A 18 11.20 -20.61 9.73
N VAL A 19 12.22 -20.30 8.94
CA VAL A 19 12.07 -19.66 7.62
C VAL A 19 12.25 -20.72 6.55
N LEU A 20 11.15 -21.13 5.92
CA LEU A 20 11.17 -22.11 4.84
C LEU A 20 11.58 -21.42 3.53
N ARG A 21 12.68 -21.90 2.95
CA ARG A 21 13.21 -21.46 1.65
C ARG A 21 13.02 -22.63 0.67
N GLY A 22 12.32 -22.41 -0.44
CA GLY A 22 12.01 -23.45 -1.42
C GLY A 22 10.54 -23.88 -1.39
N ASN A 23 10.21 -24.85 -2.24
CA ASN A 23 8.84 -25.37 -2.39
C ASN A 23 8.72 -26.85 -1.98
N ASP A 24 9.85 -27.45 -1.56
CA ASP A 24 9.94 -28.86 -1.23
C ASP A 24 9.41 -29.15 0.18
N ARG A 25 8.85 -30.35 0.33
CA ARG A 25 8.31 -30.83 1.59
C ARG A 25 9.32 -31.74 2.28
N HIS A 26 10.19 -31.13 3.08
CA HIS A 26 11.10 -31.86 3.96
C HIS A 26 10.45 -32.14 5.32
N GLU A 27 10.70 -33.33 5.87
CA GLU A 27 10.37 -33.61 7.26
C GLU A 27 11.33 -32.84 8.18
N LEU A 28 10.76 -32.07 9.11
CA LEU A 28 11.52 -31.26 10.06
C LEU A 28 11.58 -31.99 11.41
N THR A 29 12.77 -32.10 12.00
CA THR A 29 12.97 -32.71 13.32
C THR A 29 13.32 -31.66 14.37
N CYS A 30 12.90 -31.90 15.61
CA CYS A 30 13.27 -31.06 16.75
C CYS A 30 14.76 -31.26 17.10
N SER A 31 15.52 -30.18 17.27
CA SER A 31 16.93 -30.25 17.67
C SER A 31 17.14 -30.79 19.09
N ASN A 32 16.15 -30.66 19.98
CA ASN A 32 16.27 -31.05 21.38
C ASN A 32 15.96 -32.54 21.62
N CYS A 33 14.97 -33.10 20.90
CA CYS A 33 14.51 -34.48 21.13
C CYS A 33 14.39 -35.34 19.86
N GLY A 34 14.76 -34.83 18.69
CA GLY A 34 14.71 -35.54 17.42
C GLY A 34 13.31 -35.81 16.84
N ALA A 35 12.24 -35.56 17.61
CA ALA A 35 10.88 -35.86 17.19
C ALA A 35 10.43 -34.99 16.00
N PRO A 36 9.61 -35.53 15.07
CA PRO A 36 9.14 -34.81 13.90
C PRO A 36 8.18 -33.67 14.27
N LEU A 37 8.32 -32.52 13.62
CA LEU A 37 7.50 -31.32 13.79
C LEU A 37 6.28 -31.39 12.85
N ARG A 38 5.18 -31.99 13.30
CA ARG A 38 3.97 -32.16 12.48
C ARG A 38 3.05 -30.93 12.46
N ALA A 39 3.07 -30.11 13.51
CA ALA A 39 2.21 -28.94 13.64
C ALA A 39 3.01 -27.66 13.35
N LEU A 40 2.72 -27.05 12.19
CA LEU A 40 3.29 -25.78 11.77
C LEU A 40 2.18 -24.74 11.61
N LYS A 41 2.30 -23.59 12.27
CA LYS A 41 1.39 -22.45 12.08
C LYS A 41 2.09 -21.35 11.29
N MET A 42 1.44 -20.83 10.25
CA MET A 42 2.01 -19.70 9.51
C MET A 42 1.95 -18.43 10.35
N LEU A 43 3.04 -17.66 10.31
CA LEU A 43 3.06 -16.33 10.87
C LEU A 43 2.51 -15.34 9.84
N PRO A 44 1.68 -14.37 10.26
CA PRO A 44 1.28 -13.28 9.39
C PRO A 44 2.54 -12.52 8.97
N LYS A 45 2.69 -12.30 7.66
CA LYS A 45 3.75 -11.45 7.15
C LYS A 45 3.45 -10.03 7.62
N GLN A 46 4.23 -9.52 8.56
CA GLN A 46 4.21 -8.10 8.87
C GLN A 46 4.76 -7.38 7.63
N THR A 47 3.85 -6.93 6.76
CA THR A 47 4.19 -5.87 5.82
C THR A 47 4.45 -4.65 6.67
N ALA A 48 5.72 -4.37 6.96
CA ALA A 48 6.09 -3.03 7.41
C ALA A 48 5.40 -2.06 6.44
N PRO A 49 4.61 -1.08 6.93
CA PRO A 49 4.04 -0.09 6.03
C PRO A 49 5.21 0.45 5.23
N ALA A 50 5.15 0.30 3.90
CA ALA A 50 6.13 0.88 3.01
C ALA A 50 6.32 2.31 3.50
N ALA A 51 7.54 2.65 3.92
CA ALA A 51 7.83 3.92 4.59
C ALA A 51 7.09 5.00 3.82
N ALA A 52 6.07 5.59 4.46
CA ALA A 52 5.22 6.57 3.81
C ALA A 52 6.16 7.58 3.15
N PRO A 53 6.02 7.87 1.85
CA PRO A 53 6.96 8.75 1.16
C PRO A 53 7.06 10.02 2.00
N ALA A 54 8.29 10.34 2.44
CA ALA A 54 8.54 11.43 3.37
C ALA A 54 7.78 12.65 2.88
N ARG A 55 6.77 13.07 3.64
CA ARG A 55 5.95 14.23 3.29
C ARG A 55 6.92 15.38 3.02
N PRO A 56 6.93 15.99 1.83
CA PRO A 56 7.92 17.00 1.51
C PRO A 56 7.81 18.10 2.56
N THR A 57 8.88 18.29 3.31
CA THR A 57 8.95 19.38 4.28
C THR A 57 8.82 20.69 3.50
N PRO A 58 7.99 21.65 3.96
CA PRO A 58 7.91 22.94 3.28
C PRO A 58 9.30 23.58 3.34
N ARG A 59 9.95 23.68 2.17
CA ARG A 59 11.22 24.41 2.05
C ARG A 59 10.96 25.84 2.51
N LYS A 60 11.65 26.30 3.55
CA LYS A 60 11.63 27.71 3.95
C LYS A 60 11.98 28.54 2.72
N ARG A 61 11.06 29.39 2.29
CA ARG A 61 11.29 30.31 1.17
C ARG A 61 12.38 31.28 1.63
N VAL A 62 13.57 31.17 1.04
CA VAL A 62 14.59 32.20 1.21
C VAL A 62 13.99 33.49 0.69
N GLU A 63 13.89 34.48 1.56
CA GLU A 63 13.43 35.82 1.21
C GLU A 63 14.41 36.37 0.17
N LYS A 64 13.93 36.52 -1.07
CA LYS A 64 14.74 37.16 -2.10
C LYS A 64 14.82 38.63 -1.73
N TYR A 65 16.04 39.10 -1.49
CA TYR A 65 16.36 40.52 -1.37
C TYR A 65 15.61 41.34 -2.43
N PRO A 66 14.98 42.46 -2.04
CA PRO A 66 14.15 43.25 -2.93
C PRO A 66 15.04 44.17 -3.75
N GLU A 67 15.89 43.62 -4.61
CA GLU A 67 16.57 44.44 -5.58
C GLU A 67 16.55 43.75 -6.94
N TYR A 68 15.83 44.42 -7.83
CA TYR A 68 15.81 44.15 -9.26
C TYR A 68 15.07 42.89 -9.70
N ARG A 69 13.73 42.95 -9.70
CA ARG A 69 12.95 42.13 -10.63
C ARG A 69 11.82 42.94 -11.24
N HIS A 70 12.09 43.51 -12.41
CA HIS A 70 11.07 44.01 -13.32
C HIS A 70 9.92 43.00 -13.43
N GLU A 71 8.72 43.47 -13.13
CA GLU A 71 7.48 42.73 -13.20
C GLU A 71 7.23 42.26 -14.63
N ARG A 72 7.47 40.98 -14.90
CA ARG A 72 6.91 40.34 -16.10
C ARG A 72 5.48 39.91 -15.76
N PRO A 73 4.46 40.33 -16.53
CA PRO A 73 3.09 39.94 -16.26
C PRO A 73 2.94 38.43 -16.41
N THR A 74 2.58 37.74 -15.33
CA THR A 74 2.34 36.30 -15.35
C THR A 74 1.03 36.02 -16.08
N LYS A 75 1.08 35.28 -17.19
CA LYS A 75 -0.12 34.83 -17.91
C LYS A 75 -1.01 34.02 -16.97
N ARG A 76 -2.23 34.49 -16.72
CA ARG A 76 -3.27 33.76 -15.96
C ARG A 76 -3.54 32.43 -16.65
N LYS A 77 -3.30 31.32 -15.94
CA LYS A 77 -3.72 29.98 -16.38
C LYS A 77 -5.24 29.91 -16.29
N LYS A 78 -5.92 29.66 -17.43
CA LYS A 78 -7.36 29.33 -17.47
C LYS A 78 -7.60 28.09 -16.59
N SER A 79 -8.35 28.26 -15.51
CA SER A 79 -8.86 27.15 -14.69
C SER A 79 -9.85 26.32 -15.50
N LYS A 80 -9.37 25.28 -16.17
CA LYS A 80 -10.22 24.19 -16.67
C LYS A 80 -10.31 23.14 -15.57
N SER A 81 -11.37 23.14 -14.77
CA SER A 81 -11.77 21.91 -14.06
C SER A 81 -13.15 21.92 -13.40
N PHE A 82 -13.83 23.06 -13.22
CA PHE A 82 -15.12 23.00 -12.51
C PHE A 82 -16.31 22.64 -13.42
N GLY A 83 -16.39 23.20 -14.63
CA GLY A 83 -17.53 22.93 -15.53
C GLY A 83 -17.62 21.49 -16.06
N ARG A 84 -16.48 20.79 -16.22
CA ARG A 84 -16.48 19.40 -16.70
C ARG A 84 -17.03 18.38 -15.70
N ARG A 85 -17.03 18.69 -14.39
CA ARG A 85 -17.58 17.78 -13.37
C ARG A 85 -19.08 17.90 -13.18
N ILE A 86 -19.65 19.08 -13.44
CA ILE A 86 -21.10 19.29 -13.33
C ILE A 86 -21.81 18.71 -14.55
N MET A 87 -21.23 18.86 -15.74
CA MET A 87 -21.83 18.32 -16.97
C MET A 87 -21.90 16.79 -16.99
N SER A 88 -20.96 16.07 -16.36
CA SER A 88 -21.01 14.61 -16.30
C SER A 88 -22.14 14.10 -15.41
N GLN A 89 -22.39 14.74 -14.26
CA GLN A 89 -23.46 14.32 -13.35
C GLN A 89 -24.85 14.61 -13.93
N VAL A 90 -25.00 15.71 -14.66
CA VAL A 90 -26.27 16.05 -15.31
C VAL A 90 -26.55 15.11 -16.48
N TRP A 91 -25.53 14.62 -17.20
CA TRP A 91 -25.73 13.68 -18.29
C TRP A 91 -26.10 12.26 -17.81
N ASP A 92 -25.45 11.74 -16.75
CA ASP A 92 -25.80 10.43 -16.17
C ASP A 92 -27.27 10.37 -15.69
N VAL A 93 -27.75 11.42 -15.02
CA VAL A 93 -29.15 11.47 -14.55
C VAL A 93 -30.14 11.65 -15.71
N VAL A 94 -29.72 12.28 -16.81
CA VAL A 94 -30.55 12.43 -18.01
C VAL A 94 -30.65 11.10 -18.76
N GLU A 95 -29.59 10.30 -18.85
CA GLU A 95 -29.65 8.97 -19.49
C GLU A 95 -30.63 8.04 -18.74
N ASP A 96 -30.57 7.97 -17.40
CA ASP A 96 -31.50 7.14 -16.61
C ASP A 96 -32.98 7.58 -16.75
N VAL A 97 -33.26 8.89 -16.80
CA VAL A 97 -34.63 9.41 -16.90
C VAL A 97 -35.19 9.33 -18.33
N VAL A 98 -34.34 9.43 -19.34
CA VAL A 98 -34.77 9.34 -20.75
C VAL A 98 -35.12 7.89 -21.11
N ASP A 99 -34.37 6.90 -20.62
CA ASP A 99 -34.70 5.50 -20.84
C ASP A 99 -35.97 5.06 -20.06
N GLU A 100 -36.32 5.71 -18.95
CA GLU A 100 -37.56 5.42 -18.18
C GLU A 100 -38.83 6.10 -18.77
N ILE A 101 -38.68 7.17 -19.58
CA ILE A 101 -39.80 7.97 -20.10
C ILE A 101 -40.13 7.68 -21.58
N PHE A 102 -39.19 7.11 -22.36
CA PHE A 102 -39.35 6.90 -23.81
C PHE A 102 -39.44 5.42 -24.27
N ASP A 103 -39.62 4.47 -23.35
CA ASP A 103 -40.14 3.09 -23.60
C ASP A 103 -41.58 2.97 -23.03
#